data_AF-A0A969DQM3-F1
#
_entry.id   AF-A0A969DQM3-F1
#
_cell.length_a   1.000
_cell.length_b   1.000
_cell.length_c   1.000
_cell.angle_alpha   90.00
_cell.angle_beta   90.00
_cell.angle_gamma   90.00
#
_symmetry.space_group_name_H-M   'P 1'
#
loop_
_entity.id
_entity.type
_entity.pdbx_description
1 polymer ?
#
loop_
_entity_poly.entity_id
_entity_poly.type
_entity_poly.pdbx_seq_one_letter_code
_entity_poly.pdbx_strand_id
1 'polypeptide(L)'
;MDAQKVDMFIMTNAKFLESHQINAVRDRLIASDDTKWGMISTVQLKDPTTSLIVSILAGSLGIDRFMIGDTGLGIGKLLTCGGFGIWTIVDWFMIQAATREKNMQKLQRFLY
;
A
#
# COMPACT_ATOMS: atom_id res chain seq x y z
N MET A 1 18.97 -15.47 -0.56
CA MET A 1 19.59 -14.15 -0.27
C MET A 1 20.26 -14.11 1.10
N ASP A 2 21.20 -13.19 1.29
CA ASP A 2 21.83 -12.91 2.59
C ASP A 2 20.82 -12.29 3.59
N ALA A 3 20.72 -12.85 4.79
CA ALA A 3 19.76 -12.42 5.80
C ALA A 3 19.93 -10.94 6.19
N GLN A 4 21.16 -10.42 6.17
CA GLN A 4 21.44 -9.02 6.46
C GLN A 4 20.83 -8.07 5.42
N LYS A 5 20.86 -8.43 4.13
CA LYS A 5 20.24 -7.62 3.06
C LYS A 5 18.73 -7.59 3.20
N VAL A 6 18.13 -8.74 3.56
CA VAL A 6 16.70 -8.85 3.81
C VAL A 6 16.27 -7.98 4.99
N ASP A 7 16.97 -8.09 6.12
CA ASP A 7 16.62 -7.33 7.32
C ASP A 7 16.77 -5.81 7.08
N MET A 8 17.79 -5.38 6.31
CA MET A 8 17.94 -3.98 5.91
C MET A 8 16.81 -3.50 4.98
N PHE A 9 16.34 -4.35 4.06
CA PHE A 9 15.17 -4.06 3.23
C PHE A 9 13.92 -3.84 4.07
N ILE A 10 13.69 -4.76 5.02
CA ILE A 10 12.54 -4.72 5.91
C ILE A 10 12.61 -3.45 6.77
N MET A 11 13.75 -3.10 7.35
CA MET A 11 13.86 -1.86 8.14
C MET A 11 13.57 -0.61 7.32
N THR A 12 14.01 -0.57 6.05
CA THR A 12 13.77 0.58 5.15
C THR A 12 12.32 0.68 4.70
N ASN A 13 11.65 -0.47 4.51
CA ASN A 13 10.32 -0.55 3.92
C ASN A 13 9.19 -0.92 4.90
N ALA A 14 9.50 -1.17 6.17
CA ALA A 14 8.53 -1.58 7.19
C ALA A 14 7.38 -0.58 7.34
N LYS A 15 7.64 0.72 7.17
CA LYS A 15 6.60 1.77 7.22
C LYS A 15 5.60 1.71 6.06
N PHE A 16 5.97 1.08 4.95
CA PHE A 16 5.14 0.94 3.75
C PHE A 16 4.36 -0.38 3.70
N LEU A 17 4.62 -1.29 4.64
CA LEU A 17 4.05 -2.63 4.73
C LEU A 17 3.28 -2.80 6.04
N GLU A 18 2.36 -3.76 6.08
CA GLU A 18 1.65 -4.13 7.31
C GLU A 18 2.54 -4.97 8.23
N SER A 19 2.39 -4.81 9.55
CA SER A 19 3.18 -5.55 10.55
C SER A 19 3.06 -7.08 10.37
N HIS A 20 1.90 -7.57 9.96
CA HIS A 20 1.67 -8.99 9.71
C HIS A 20 2.30 -9.49 8.40
N GLN A 21 2.58 -8.59 7.45
CA GLN A 21 3.17 -8.92 6.15
C GLN A 21 4.69 -8.94 6.19
N ILE A 22 5.31 -8.27 7.18
CA ILE A 22 6.76 -8.20 7.34
C ILE A 22 7.40 -9.60 7.39
N ASN A 23 6.85 -10.49 8.22
CA ASN A 23 7.37 -11.85 8.35
C ASN A 23 7.22 -12.64 7.04
N ALA A 24 6.07 -12.52 6.38
CA ALA A 24 5.83 -13.17 5.10
C ALA A 24 6.76 -12.66 3.98
N VAL A 25 7.02 -11.35 3.93
CA VAL A 25 7.97 -10.75 2.97
C VAL A 25 9.38 -11.20 3.27
N ARG A 26 9.77 -11.24 4.54
CA ARG A 26 11.09 -11.70 4.99
C ARG A 26 11.35 -13.13 4.53
N ASP A 27 10.43 -14.07 4.82
CA ASP A 27 10.57 -15.47 4.41
C ASP A 27 10.66 -15.62 2.89
N ARG A 28 9.88 -14.82 2.14
CA ARG A 28 9.92 -14.84 0.67
C ARG A 28 11.21 -14.27 0.10
N LEU A 29 11.73 -13.20 0.68
CA LEU A 29 13.01 -12.61 0.29
C LEU A 29 14.17 -13.56 0.59
N ILE A 30 14.16 -14.22 1.75
CA ILE A 30 15.16 -15.23 2.13
C ILE A 30 15.16 -16.38 1.13
N ALA A 31 13.97 -16.87 0.76
CA ALA A 31 13.77 -17.93 -0.22
C ALA A 31 14.05 -17.52 -1.68
N SER A 32 14.27 -16.23 -1.95
CA SER A 32 14.54 -15.72 -3.30
C SER A 32 16.04 -15.61 -3.59
N ASP A 33 16.41 -15.82 -4.86
CA ASP A 33 17.78 -15.68 -5.36
C ASP A 33 18.19 -14.21 -5.55
N ASP A 34 19.50 -13.96 -5.47
CA ASP A 34 20.12 -12.63 -5.59
C ASP A 34 19.82 -11.92 -6.92
N THR A 35 19.42 -12.65 -7.96
CA THR A 35 19.00 -12.07 -9.25
C THR A 35 17.67 -11.33 -9.15
N LYS A 36 16.73 -11.81 -8.31
CA LYS A 36 15.43 -11.16 -8.08
C LYS A 36 15.57 -9.88 -7.26
N TRP A 37 16.62 -9.78 -6.43
CA TRP A 37 16.92 -8.61 -5.60
C TRP A 37 17.10 -7.32 -6.42
N GLY A 38 17.74 -7.41 -7.58
CA GLY A 38 17.91 -6.26 -8.49
C GLY A 38 16.58 -5.67 -8.96
N MET A 39 15.53 -6.48 -9.08
CA MET A 39 14.19 -5.99 -9.39
C MET A 39 13.49 -5.42 -8.15
N ILE A 40 13.61 -6.10 -7.00
CA ILE A 40 12.96 -5.68 -5.75
C ILE A 40 13.48 -4.33 -5.26
N SER A 41 14.78 -4.04 -5.40
CA SER A 41 15.36 -2.75 -5.01
C SER A 41 14.87 -1.57 -5.85
N THR A 42 14.37 -1.84 -7.07
CA THR A 42 13.76 -0.83 -7.94
C THR A 42 12.27 -0.60 -7.67
N VAL A 43 11.64 -1.45 -6.85
CA VAL A 43 10.22 -1.30 -6.51
C VAL A 43 10.03 -0.08 -5.63
N GLN A 44 9.44 0.97 -6.19
CA GLN A 44 9.01 2.13 -5.44
C GLN A 44 7.70 1.82 -4.71
N LEU A 45 7.80 1.59 -3.39
CA LEU A 45 6.65 1.51 -2.50
C LEU A 45 6.12 2.92 -2.22
N LYS A 46 4.80 3.08 -2.26
CA LYS A 46 4.17 4.37 -1.99
C LYS A 46 3.97 4.56 -0.49
N ASP A 47 4.19 5.79 -0.01
CA ASP A 47 3.95 6.13 1.38
C ASP A 47 2.44 6.22 1.65
N PRO A 48 1.90 5.41 2.60
CA PRO A 48 0.48 5.47 2.98
C PRO A 48 0.06 6.87 3.42
N THR A 49 0.98 7.63 4.02
CA THR A 49 0.75 9.01 4.46
C THR A 49 0.56 9.94 3.28
N THR A 50 1.36 9.77 2.21
CA THR A 50 1.19 10.55 0.98
C THR A 50 -0.13 10.22 0.30
N SER A 51 -0.52 8.94 0.23
CA SER A 51 -1.85 8.55 -0.26
C SER A 51 -2.97 9.19 0.59
N LEU A 52 -2.81 9.23 1.91
CA LEU A 52 -3.77 9.87 2.81
C LEU A 52 -3.86 11.38 2.58
N ILE A 53 -2.74 12.08 2.39
CA ILE A 53 -2.72 13.53 2.10
C ILE A 53 -3.44 13.80 0.77
N VAL A 54 -3.20 12.99 -0.26
CA VAL A 54 -3.89 13.12 -1.55
C VAL A 54 -5.38 12.81 -1.39
N SER A 55 -5.74 11.80 -0.58
CA SER A 55 -7.12 11.50 -0.22
C SER A 55 -7.81 12.64 0.54
N ILE A 56 -7.11 13.39 1.39
CA ILE A 56 -7.66 14.58 2.06
C ILE A 56 -7.95 15.70 1.06
N LEU A 57 -7.02 15.95 0.13
CA LEU A 57 -7.12 17.05 -0.83
C LEU A 57 -8.08 16.74 -1.99
N ALA A 58 -8.20 15.48 -2.41
CA ALA A 58 -9.02 15.01 -3.53
C ALA A 58 -10.29 14.23 -3.10
N GLY A 59 -10.47 13.99 -1.79
CA GLY A 59 -11.52 13.13 -1.23
C GLY A 59 -12.93 13.73 -1.27
N SER A 60 -13.05 15.05 -1.41
CA SER A 60 -14.36 15.71 -1.62
C SER A 60 -15.02 15.30 -2.94
N LEU A 61 -14.23 14.88 -3.93
CA LEU A 61 -14.69 14.41 -5.25
C LEU A 61 -14.66 12.88 -5.39
N GLY A 62 -14.19 12.13 -4.39
CA GLY A 62 -14.09 10.66 -4.45
C GLY A 62 -13.07 10.10 -5.44
N ILE A 63 -12.21 10.96 -6.02
CA ILE A 63 -11.24 10.61 -7.08
C ILE A 63 -10.15 9.66 -6.57
N ASP A 64 -9.79 9.76 -5.29
CA ASP A 64 -8.73 8.95 -4.68
C ASP A 64 -9.07 7.43 -4.69
N ARG A 65 -10.35 7.09 -4.50
CA ARG A 65 -10.84 5.71 -4.59
C ARG A 65 -10.88 5.16 -6.00
N PHE A 66 -11.14 6.02 -6.99
CA PHE A 66 -11.00 5.64 -8.40
C PHE A 66 -9.55 5.28 -8.75
N MET A 67 -8.56 5.93 -8.12
CA MET A 67 -7.14 5.63 -8.36
C MET A 67 -6.66 4.33 -7.69
N ILE A 68 -7.21 3.97 -6.53
CA ILE A 68 -6.81 2.77 -5.78
C ILE A 68 -7.59 1.50 -6.19
N GLY A 69 -8.65 1.66 -6.99
CA GLY A 69 -9.42 0.57 -7.58
C GLY A 69 -10.66 0.17 -6.77
N ASP A 70 -11.09 1.03 -5.85
CA ASP A 70 -12.19 0.77 -4.93
C ASP A 70 -13.42 1.60 -5.35
N THR A 71 -13.80 1.42 -6.62
CA THR A 71 -14.82 2.20 -7.34
C THR A 71 -16.21 2.10 -6.71
N GLY A 72 -16.54 0.97 -6.07
CA GLY A 72 -17.85 0.73 -5.46
C GLY A 72 -18.17 1.67 -4.29
N LEU A 73 -17.20 1.92 -3.40
CA LEU A 73 -17.38 2.86 -2.29
C LEU A 73 -17.27 4.33 -2.75
N GLY A 74 -16.53 4.62 -3.82
CA GLY A 74 -16.51 5.95 -4.44
C GLY A 74 -17.88 6.37 -5.01
N ILE A 75 -18.57 5.42 -5.62
CA ILE A 75 -19.96 5.59 -6.11
C ILE A 75 -20.95 5.78 -4.95
N GLY A 76 -20.76 5.08 -3.83
CA GLY A 76 -21.57 5.27 -2.61
C GLY A 76 -21.46 6.68 -1.99
N LYS A 77 -20.25 7.29 -2.01
CA LYS A 77 -20.04 8.68 -1.57
C LYS A 77 -20.75 9.70 -2.47
N LEU A 78 -20.77 9.47 -3.79
CA LEU A 78 -21.45 10.35 -4.76
C LEU A 78 -22.97 10.25 -4.64
N LEU A 79 -23.52 9.04 -4.44
CA LEU A 79 -24.95 8.80 -4.27
C LEU A 79 -25.52 9.37 -2.95
N THR A 80 -24.68 9.52 -1.92
CA THR A 80 -25.10 10.04 -0.60
C THR A 80 -24.83 11.54 -0.41
N CYS A 81 -24.51 12.28 -1.49
CA CYS A 81 -24.09 13.69 -1.41
C CYS A 81 -22.94 13.92 -0.40
N GLY A 82 -21.91 13.07 -0.43
CA GLY A 82 -20.70 13.27 0.35
C GLY A 82 -20.86 13.05 1.86
N GLY A 83 -21.87 12.28 2.30
CA GLY A 83 -21.92 11.61 3.61
C GLY A 83 -21.33 12.38 4.81
N PHE A 84 -21.68 13.67 4.97
CA PHE A 84 -21.46 14.50 6.17
C PHE A 84 -20.11 14.29 6.92
N GLY A 85 -18.99 14.10 6.21
CA GLY A 85 -17.64 13.94 6.79
C GLY A 85 -17.36 12.61 7.53
N ILE A 86 -18.35 11.81 7.88
CA ILE A 86 -18.14 10.49 8.52
C ILE A 86 -17.49 9.53 7.53
N TRP A 87 -17.93 9.59 6.27
CA TRP A 87 -17.38 8.78 5.20
C TRP A 87 -15.93 9.13 4.84
N THR A 88 -15.45 10.34 5.14
CA THR A 88 -14.04 10.70 4.92
C THR A 88 -13.13 10.14 6.01
N ILE A 89 -13.61 10.05 7.26
CA ILE A 89 -12.84 9.48 8.38
C ILE A 89 -12.60 7.98 8.17
N VAL A 90 -13.65 7.24 7.80
CA VAL A 90 -13.52 5.80 7.48
C VAL A 90 -12.58 5.58 6.30
N ASP A 91 -12.61 6.48 5.31
CA ASP A 91 -11.74 6.44 4.14
C ASP A 91 -10.25 6.60 4.51
N TRP A 92 -9.93 7.50 5.44
CA TRP A 92 -8.54 7.70 5.89
C TRP A 92 -7.92 6.45 6.52
N PHE A 93 -8.72 5.65 7.22
CA PHE A 93 -8.25 4.36 7.76
C PHE A 93 -8.15 3.30 6.65
N MET A 94 -9.10 3.23 5.74
CA MET A 94 -9.10 2.25 4.65
C MET A 94 -7.99 2.50 3.61
N ILE A 95 -7.73 3.75 3.23
CA ILE A 95 -6.79 4.12 2.16
C ILE A 95 -5.35 3.74 2.52
N GLN A 96 -5.00 3.82 3.81
CA GLN A 96 -3.69 3.42 4.31
C GLN A 96 -3.49 1.91 4.19
N ALA A 97 -4.46 1.13 4.64
CA ALA A 97 -4.44 -0.33 4.53
C ALA A 97 -4.40 -0.77 3.05
N ALA A 98 -5.24 -0.17 2.20
CA ALA A 98 -5.27 -0.47 0.77
C ALA A 98 -3.95 -0.12 0.05
N THR A 99 -3.31 1.00 0.42
CA THR A 99 -1.99 1.37 -0.12
C THR A 99 -0.94 0.32 0.25
N ARG A 100 -0.91 -0.12 1.51
CA ARG A 100 0.02 -1.16 1.99
C ARG A 100 -0.21 -2.49 1.29
N GLU A 101 -1.46 -2.87 1.08
CA GLU A 101 -1.80 -4.10 0.37
C GLU A 101 -1.41 -4.06 -1.11
N LYS A 102 -1.62 -2.92 -1.80
CA LYS A 102 -1.16 -2.73 -3.19
C LYS A 102 0.37 -2.73 -3.30
N ASN A 103 1.06 -2.14 -2.32
CA ASN A 103 2.52 -2.21 -2.21
C ASN A 103 2.99 -3.66 -2.09
N MET A 104 2.32 -4.47 -1.26
CA MET A 104 2.61 -5.88 -1.09
C MET A 104 2.33 -6.70 -2.36
N GLN A 105 1.20 -6.46 -3.04
CA GLN A 105 0.90 -7.11 -4.32
C GLN A 105 1.95 -6.82 -5.39
N LYS A 106 2.44 -5.57 -5.47
CA LYS A 106 3.57 -5.24 -6.34
C LYS A 106 4.80 -6.06 -5.98
N LEU A 107 5.16 -6.09 -4.69
CA LEU A 107 6.32 -6.84 -4.22
C LEU A 107 6.21 -8.34 -4.55
N GLN A 108 5.05 -8.94 -4.32
CA GLN A 108 4.76 -10.33 -4.64
C GLN A 108 4.87 -10.64 -6.13
N ARG A 109 4.43 -9.71 -7.00
CA ARG A 109 4.57 -9.85 -8.46
C ARG A 109 6.02 -9.95 -8.93
N PHE A 110 6.97 -9.37 -8.20
CA PHE A 110 8.41 -9.48 -8.51
C PHE A 110 9.08 -10.66 -7.82
N LEU A 111 8.50 -11.15 -6.72
CA LEU A 111 9.01 -12.29 -5.96
C LEU A 111 8.62 -13.64 -6.59
N TYR A 112 7.46 -13.72 -7.26
CA TYR A 112 7.03 -14.91 -8.02
C TYR A 112 7.68 -14.91 -9.40
#